data_AF-A0A7G9B3F4-F1
#
_entry.id   AF-A0A7G9B3F4-F1
#
_cell.length_a   1.000
_cell.length_b   1.000
_cell.length_c   1.000
_cell.angle_alpha   90.00
_cell.angle_beta   90.00
_cell.angle_gamma   90.00
#
_symmetry.space_group_name_H-M   'P 1'
#
loop_
_entity.id
_entity.type
_entity.pdbx_description
1 polymer ?
#
loop_
_entity_poly.entity_id
_entity_poly.type
_entity_poly.pdbx_seq_one_letter_code
_entity_poly.pdbx_strand_id
1 'polypeptide(L)'
;MLLSVQQRYILILLRQIKCLRRRQLYRLTKSHFPRSDGRELSEGAVDAMLRQLRHCTGDVILDGDLVHLMGVKPNERILEAIDVMLELTGGNAQDISIKQETPALLRFVLEGERPRLFTVADLDGMLPQALSSVQRQRSERIVWISESSCAPERLVLPPKQFFAARQNDGSHRFYSGDDS
;
A
#
# COMPACT_ATOMS: atom_id res chain seq x y z
N MET A 1 -3.52 16.82 25.36
CA MET A 1 -4.51 15.81 24.94
C MET A 1 -3.80 14.48 24.77
N LEU A 2 -4.27 13.40 25.40
CA LEU A 2 -3.70 12.08 25.19
C LEU A 2 -4.31 11.49 23.91
N LEU A 3 -3.46 11.08 22.96
CA LEU A 3 -3.94 10.43 21.73
C LEU A 3 -4.53 9.05 22.04
N SER A 4 -5.64 8.70 21.40
CA SER A 4 -6.16 7.34 21.43
C SER A 4 -5.18 6.35 20.80
N VAL A 5 -5.32 5.06 21.10
CA VAL A 5 -4.49 4.00 20.49
C VAL A 5 -4.59 4.04 18.96
N GLN A 6 -5.80 4.26 18.43
CA GLN A 6 -6.06 4.38 16.99
C GLN A 6 -5.39 5.62 16.39
N GLN A 7 -5.48 6.78 17.05
CA GLN A 7 -4.80 8.00 16.60
C GLN A 7 -3.28 7.85 16.58
N ARG A 8 -2.72 7.19 17.59
CA ARG A 8 -1.28 6.90 17.63
C ARG A 8 -0.86 6.00 16.49
N TYR A 9 -1.64 4.96 16.19
CA TYR A 9 -1.41 4.08 15.05
C TYR A 9 -1.46 4.83 13.72
N ILE A 10 -2.48 5.68 13.51
CA ILE A 10 -2.59 6.53 12.30
C ILE A 10 -1.35 7.41 12.12
N LEU A 11 -0.87 8.06 13.19
CA LEU A 11 0.35 8.87 13.11
C LEU A 11 1.60 8.04 12.78
N ILE A 12 1.71 6.81 13.29
CA ILE A 12 2.81 5.90 12.95
C ILE A 12 2.78 5.59 11.46
N LEU A 13 1.62 5.22 10.91
CA LEU A 13 1.45 4.97 9.48
C LEU A 13 1.80 6.20 8.63
N LEU A 14 1.30 7.39 8.99
CA LEU A 14 1.62 8.63 8.28
C LEU A 14 3.12 8.96 8.35
N ARG A 15 3.81 8.64 9.45
CA ARG A 15 5.26 8.83 9.55
C ARG A 15 6.05 7.83 8.72
N GLN A 16 5.55 6.61 8.53
CA GLN A 16 6.18 5.59 7.68
C GLN A 16 5.94 5.85 6.20
N ILE A 17 4.69 6.12 5.81
CA ILE A 17 4.23 6.19 4.42
C ILE A 17 4.23 7.62 3.86
N LYS A 18 4.18 8.63 4.74
CA LYS A 18 4.20 10.09 4.44
C LYS A 18 2.95 10.64 3.76
N CYS A 19 2.31 9.89 2.86
CA CYS A 19 1.12 10.31 2.11
C CYS A 19 0.20 9.10 1.83
N LEU A 20 -1.09 9.22 2.19
CA LEU A 20 -2.11 8.20 2.01
C LEU A 20 -3.42 8.82 1.53
N ARG A 21 -4.25 8.05 0.82
CA ARG A 21 -5.67 8.40 0.64
C ARG A 21 -6.47 8.08 1.89
N ARG A 22 -7.57 8.78 2.16
CA ARG A 22 -8.43 8.53 3.33
C ARG A 22 -8.97 7.11 3.34
N ARG A 23 -9.42 6.61 2.18
CA ARG A 23 -9.83 5.21 1.99
C ARG A 23 -8.73 4.22 2.38
N GLN A 24 -7.48 4.48 2.01
CA GLN A 24 -6.36 3.60 2.31
C GLN A 24 -6.07 3.57 3.81
N LEU A 25 -6.03 4.75 4.44
CA LEU A 25 -5.81 4.87 5.87
C LEU A 25 -6.96 4.22 6.67
N TYR A 26 -8.20 4.39 6.22
CA TYR A 26 -9.35 3.71 6.81
C TYR A 26 -9.18 2.18 6.76
N ARG A 27 -8.86 1.61 5.60
CA ARG A 27 -8.67 0.17 5.45
C ARG A 27 -7.54 -0.36 6.34
N LEU A 28 -6.39 0.30 6.37
CA LEU A 28 -5.27 -0.08 7.26
C LEU A 28 -5.67 -0.02 8.74
N THR A 29 -6.33 1.07 9.16
CA THR A 29 -6.75 1.24 10.55
C THR A 29 -7.81 0.22 10.95
N LYS A 30 -8.78 -0.06 10.06
CA LYS A 30 -9.82 -1.06 10.28
C LYS A 30 -9.24 -2.46 10.40
N SER A 31 -8.32 -2.83 9.52
CA SER A 31 -7.68 -4.16 9.54
C SER A 31 -6.80 -4.36 10.77
N HIS A 32 -6.12 -3.32 11.26
CA HIS A 32 -5.30 -3.39 12.48
C HIS A 32 -6.12 -3.43 13.77
N PHE A 33 -7.32 -2.85 13.78
CA PHE A 33 -8.24 -2.90 14.93
C PHE A 33 -9.54 -3.63 14.57
N PRO A 34 -9.48 -4.95 14.35
CA PRO A 34 -10.67 -5.74 14.11
C PRO A 34 -11.57 -5.70 15.36
N ARG A 35 -12.89 -5.68 15.15
CA ARG A 35 -13.95 -5.59 16.17
C ARG A 35 -13.54 -6.17 17.53
N SER A 36 -13.22 -5.32 18.48
CA SER A 36 -12.88 -5.73 19.85
C SER A 36 -14.05 -5.60 20.82
N ASP A 37 -15.05 -4.78 20.52
CA ASP A 37 -16.15 -4.41 21.42
C ASP A 37 -17.54 -4.35 20.74
N GLY A 38 -17.68 -4.89 19.53
CA GLY A 38 -18.94 -4.91 18.78
C GLY A 38 -19.26 -3.62 18.02
N ARG A 39 -18.49 -2.54 18.17
CA ARG A 39 -18.56 -1.36 17.29
C ARG A 39 -17.53 -1.48 16.18
N GLU A 40 -17.99 -1.45 14.92
CA GLU A 40 -17.06 -1.33 13.81
C GLU A 40 -16.47 0.07 13.74
N LEU A 41 -15.16 0.15 13.45
CA LEU A 41 -14.55 1.41 13.06
C LEU A 41 -15.19 1.88 11.75
N SER A 42 -15.90 3.01 11.82
CA SER A 42 -16.50 3.66 10.66
C SER A 42 -15.53 4.64 10.00
N GLU A 43 -15.72 4.90 8.72
CA GLU A 43 -14.94 5.93 8.00
C GLU A 43 -15.07 7.30 8.67
N GLY A 44 -16.29 7.66 9.10
CA GLY A 44 -16.55 8.92 9.81
C GLY A 44 -15.77 9.05 11.13
N ALA A 45 -15.53 7.93 11.83
CA ALA A 45 -14.72 7.94 13.05
C ALA A 45 -13.24 8.22 12.74
N VAL A 46 -12.68 7.60 11.69
CA VAL A 46 -11.31 7.88 11.23
C VAL A 46 -11.18 9.32 10.75
N ASP A 47 -12.16 9.84 10.04
CA ASP A 47 -12.20 11.25 9.59
C ASP A 47 -12.22 12.22 10.78
N ALA A 48 -12.99 11.93 11.83
CA ALA A 48 -12.98 12.72 13.06
C ALA A 48 -11.60 12.71 13.74
N MET A 49 -10.96 11.53 13.81
CA MET A 49 -9.60 11.38 14.35
C MET A 49 -8.58 12.19 13.54
N LEU A 50 -8.66 12.17 12.21
CA LEU A 50 -7.79 12.93 11.33
C LEU A 50 -7.91 14.45 11.54
N ARG A 51 -9.15 14.96 11.69
CA ARG A 51 -9.38 16.37 12.00
C ARG A 51 -8.75 16.75 13.34
N GLN A 52 -8.87 15.89 14.35
CA GLN A 52 -8.21 16.11 15.64
C GLN A 52 -6.68 16.11 15.50
N LEU A 53 -6.11 15.15 14.75
CA LEU A 53 -4.67 15.08 14.50
C LEU A 53 -4.12 16.31 13.78
N ARG A 54 -4.83 16.82 12.76
CA ARG A 54 -4.49 18.08 12.08
C ARG A 54 -4.33 19.23 13.07
N HIS A 55 -5.23 19.37 14.03
CA HIS A 55 -5.18 20.44 15.03
C HIS A 55 -4.11 20.21 16.12
N CYS A 56 -3.82 18.97 16.47
CA CYS A 56 -2.94 18.66 17.60
C CYS A 56 -1.47 18.47 17.24
N THR A 57 -1.15 18.03 16.02
CA THR A 57 0.24 17.74 15.61
C THR A 57 0.80 18.82 14.69
N GLY A 58 -0.07 19.54 13.95
CA GLY A 58 0.30 20.67 13.10
C GLY A 58 1.01 20.31 11.78
N ASP A 59 1.55 19.09 11.68
CA ASP A 59 2.23 18.56 10.49
C ASP A 59 1.30 17.71 9.59
N VAL A 60 0.14 17.27 10.09
CA VAL A 60 -0.85 16.51 9.30
C VAL A 60 -1.69 17.47 8.46
N ILE A 61 -1.61 17.33 7.15
CA ILE A 61 -2.40 18.08 6.16
C ILE A 61 -3.51 17.18 5.62
N LEU A 62 -4.72 17.75 5.50
CA LEU A 62 -5.88 17.11 4.88
C LEU A 62 -6.19 17.88 3.59
N ASP A 63 -5.91 17.27 2.45
CA ASP A 63 -6.08 17.87 1.12
C ASP A 63 -7.01 16.99 0.26
N GLY A 64 -8.30 17.33 0.23
CA GLY A 64 -9.31 16.48 -0.41
C GLY A 64 -9.33 15.07 0.19
N ASP A 65 -9.10 14.06 -0.67
CA ASP A 65 -8.98 12.64 -0.30
C ASP A 65 -7.58 12.27 0.23
N LEU A 66 -6.60 13.17 0.17
CA LEU A 66 -5.24 12.91 0.64
C LEU A 66 -5.05 13.34 2.09
N VAL A 67 -4.25 12.55 2.79
CA VAL A 67 -3.72 12.79 4.13
C VAL A 67 -2.22 12.63 4.05
N HIS A 68 -1.49 13.71 4.31
CA HIS A 68 -0.03 13.69 4.19
C HIS A 68 0.63 14.57 5.24
N LEU A 69 1.92 14.37 5.45
CA LEU A 69 2.71 15.25 6.28
C LEU A 69 3.10 16.52 5.49
N MET A 70 3.33 17.61 6.21
CA MET A 70 3.75 18.89 5.63
C MET A 70 5.04 18.72 4.80
N GLY A 71 5.07 19.33 3.62
CA GLY A 71 6.20 19.27 2.69
C GLY A 71 6.31 17.99 1.86
N VAL A 72 5.42 17.01 2.07
CA VAL A 72 5.35 15.79 1.27
C VAL A 72 4.54 16.06 0.00
N LYS A 73 5.10 15.74 -1.17
CA LYS A 73 4.36 15.72 -2.43
C LYS A 73 3.73 14.35 -2.64
N PRO A 74 2.43 14.28 -3.03
CA PRO A 74 1.80 13.03 -3.41
C PRO A 74 2.54 12.37 -4.58
N ASN A 75 2.70 11.05 -4.51
CA ASN A 75 3.23 10.25 -5.61
C ASN A 75 2.17 9.21 -5.97
N GLU A 76 1.49 9.43 -7.09
CA GLU A 76 0.38 8.59 -7.54
C GLU A 76 0.76 7.12 -7.71
N ARG A 77 2.00 6.84 -8.13
CA ARG A 77 2.48 5.47 -8.31
C ARG A 77 2.66 4.74 -6.97
N ILE A 78 3.14 5.45 -5.94
CA ILE A 78 3.22 4.91 -4.58
C ILE A 78 1.81 4.68 -4.02
N LEU A 79 0.89 5.63 -4.26
CA LEU A 79 -0.49 5.49 -3.81
C LEU A 79 -1.19 4.30 -4.48
N GLU A 80 -0.96 4.07 -5.76
CA GLU A 80 -1.43 2.89 -6.49
C GLU A 80 -0.81 1.59 -5.94
N ALA A 81 0.49 1.59 -5.65
CA ALA A 81 1.14 0.44 -5.01
C ALA A 81 0.52 0.09 -3.65
N ILE A 82 0.07 1.10 -2.89
CA ILE A 82 -0.67 0.90 -1.63
C ILE A 82 -2.06 0.33 -1.92
N ASP A 83 -2.76 0.76 -2.97
CA ASP A 83 -4.04 0.16 -3.38
C ASP A 83 -3.87 -1.33 -3.70
N VAL A 84 -2.86 -1.68 -4.50
CA VAL A 84 -2.50 -3.06 -4.84
C VAL A 84 -2.20 -3.89 -3.58
N MET A 85 -1.40 -3.36 -2.66
CA MET A 85 -1.14 -4.01 -1.37
C MET A 85 -2.45 -4.26 -0.61
N LEU A 86 -3.33 -3.26 -0.50
CA LEU A 86 -4.58 -3.39 0.24
C LEU A 86 -5.56 -4.37 -0.40
N GLU A 87 -5.63 -4.40 -1.73
CA GLU A 87 -6.45 -5.34 -2.50
C GLU A 87 -5.93 -6.77 -2.37
N LEU A 88 -4.61 -6.97 -2.44
CA LEU A 88 -3.99 -8.28 -2.30
C LEU A 88 -4.13 -8.86 -0.87
N THR A 89 -4.05 -8.01 0.16
CA THR A 89 -3.97 -8.45 1.56
C THR A 89 -5.27 -8.32 2.33
N GLY A 90 -6.31 -7.68 1.76
CA GLY A 90 -7.49 -7.28 2.52
C GLY A 90 -7.18 -6.27 3.63
N GLY A 91 -6.03 -5.59 3.56
CA GLY A 91 -5.53 -4.65 4.58
C GLY A 91 -4.68 -5.29 5.68
N ASN A 92 -4.48 -6.60 5.67
CA ASN A 92 -3.64 -7.32 6.66
C ASN A 92 -2.15 -7.29 6.26
N ALA A 93 -1.59 -6.10 6.13
CA ALA A 93 -0.19 -5.87 5.79
C ALA A 93 0.57 -5.25 6.98
N GLN A 94 1.78 -5.75 7.23
CA GLN A 94 2.70 -5.24 8.25
C GLN A 94 4.03 -4.81 7.63
N ASP A 95 4.89 -4.16 8.42
CA ASP A 95 6.23 -3.72 8.01
C ASP A 95 6.27 -2.96 6.67
N ILE A 96 5.27 -2.12 6.46
CA ILE A 96 5.07 -1.34 5.24
C ILE A 96 6.22 -0.32 5.12
N SER A 97 6.99 -0.43 4.03
CA SER A 97 8.12 0.44 3.74
C SER A 97 8.08 0.95 2.31
N ILE A 98 8.02 2.27 2.16
CA ILE A 98 8.10 2.92 0.86
C ILE A 98 9.55 2.87 0.35
N LYS A 99 9.71 2.52 -0.92
CA LYS A 99 11.00 2.47 -1.62
C LYS A 99 11.07 3.66 -2.58
N GLN A 100 12.20 4.36 -2.54
CA GLN A 100 12.47 5.49 -3.43
C GLN A 100 13.32 5.07 -4.64
N GLU A 101 13.74 3.79 -4.69
CA GLU A 101 14.61 3.25 -5.73
C GLU A 101 13.80 2.43 -6.73
N THR A 102 13.74 2.89 -7.97
CA THR A 102 13.12 2.15 -9.07
C THR A 102 13.83 0.80 -9.30
N PRO A 103 13.08 -0.29 -9.56
CA PRO A 103 11.64 -0.31 -9.83
C PRO A 103 10.78 -0.51 -8.57
N ALA A 104 11.37 -0.70 -7.38
CA ALA A 104 10.61 -1.00 -6.17
C ALA A 104 9.92 0.26 -5.63
N LEU A 105 8.62 0.15 -5.34
CA LEU A 105 7.80 1.26 -4.82
C LEU A 105 7.44 1.06 -3.35
N LEU A 106 7.11 -0.17 -2.99
CA LEU A 106 6.59 -0.52 -1.69
C LEU A 106 6.98 -1.95 -1.35
N ARG A 107 7.37 -2.19 -0.09
CA ARG A 107 7.56 -3.53 0.47
C ARG A 107 6.71 -3.69 1.71
N PHE A 108 6.12 -4.86 1.90
CA PHE A 108 5.30 -5.19 3.07
C PHE A 108 5.36 -6.70 3.37
N VAL A 109 4.93 -7.06 4.56
CA VAL A 109 4.76 -8.45 5.00
C VAL A 109 3.27 -8.75 5.07
N LEU A 110 2.83 -9.79 4.36
CA LEU A 110 1.50 -10.36 4.54
C LEU A 110 1.52 -11.30 5.75
N GLU A 111 0.68 -10.98 6.74
CA GLU A 111 0.51 -11.79 7.94
C GLU A 111 -0.16 -13.15 7.63
N GLY A 112 0.14 -14.14 8.46
CA GLY A 112 -0.39 -15.50 8.37
C GLY A 112 0.53 -16.47 9.11
N GLU A 113 0.18 -17.77 9.12
CA GLU A 113 1.01 -18.82 9.77
C GLU A 113 2.46 -18.83 9.27
N ARG A 114 2.65 -18.46 8.01
CA ARG A 114 3.97 -18.24 7.40
C ARG A 114 3.99 -16.84 6.79
N PRO A 115 4.61 -15.84 7.45
CA PRO A 115 4.67 -14.49 6.93
C PRO A 115 5.37 -14.48 5.59
N ARG A 116 4.79 -13.75 4.62
CA ARG A 116 5.29 -13.68 3.24
C ARG A 116 5.68 -12.24 2.92
N LEU A 117 6.92 -12.06 2.47
CA LEU A 117 7.42 -10.78 2.03
C LEU A 117 6.96 -10.50 0.59
N PHE A 118 6.40 -9.31 0.38
CA PHE A 118 5.99 -8.81 -0.92
C PHE A 118 6.67 -7.47 -1.24
N THR A 119 7.03 -7.28 -2.51
CA THR A 119 7.41 -5.98 -3.07
C THR A 119 6.48 -5.66 -4.24
N VAL A 120 5.91 -4.45 -4.24
CA VAL A 120 5.23 -3.87 -5.41
C VAL A 120 6.25 -3.05 -6.19
N ALA A 121 6.35 -3.30 -7.49
CA ALA A 121 7.32 -2.69 -8.37
C ALA A 121 6.68 -2.14 -9.66
N ASP A 122 7.23 -1.02 -10.15
CA ASP A 122 6.85 -0.39 -11.40
C ASP A 122 7.54 -1.09 -12.58
N LEU A 123 6.74 -1.63 -13.50
CA LEU A 123 7.21 -2.29 -14.71
C LEU A 123 7.70 -1.28 -15.76
N ASP A 124 7.08 -0.10 -15.83
CA ASP A 124 7.40 0.91 -16.87
C ASP A 124 8.63 1.74 -16.51
N GLY A 125 8.92 1.89 -15.20
CA GLY A 125 10.16 2.47 -14.68
C GLY A 125 11.38 1.56 -14.78
N MET A 126 11.29 0.42 -15.47
CA MET A 126 12.33 -0.61 -15.48
C MET A 126 13.56 -0.24 -16.31
N LEU A 127 14.71 -0.18 -15.63
CA LEU A 127 16.03 -0.37 -16.25
C LEU A 127 16.43 -1.86 -16.15
N PRO A 128 17.01 -2.47 -17.21
CA PRO A 128 17.36 -3.89 -17.23
C PRO A 128 18.25 -4.37 -16.06
N GLN A 129 19.09 -3.49 -15.51
CA GLN A 129 19.97 -3.79 -14.38
C GLN A 129 19.22 -3.89 -13.04
N ALA A 130 18.10 -3.17 -12.92
CA ALA A 130 17.30 -3.08 -11.71
C ALA A 130 16.34 -4.28 -11.57
N LEU A 131 16.06 -5.00 -12.67
CA LEU A 131 15.44 -6.32 -12.62
C LEU A 131 16.26 -7.30 -11.77
N SER A 132 17.58 -7.31 -11.98
CA SER A 132 18.46 -8.27 -11.31
C SER A 132 18.56 -8.03 -9.81
N SER A 133 18.39 -6.79 -9.31
CA SER A 133 18.40 -6.51 -7.87
C SER A 133 17.12 -7.01 -7.19
N VAL A 134 15.95 -6.76 -7.79
CA VAL A 134 14.66 -7.21 -7.23
C VAL A 134 14.51 -8.73 -7.37
N GLN A 135 14.92 -9.31 -8.50
CA GLN A 135 14.81 -10.77 -8.75
C GLN A 135 15.82 -11.61 -7.94
N ARG A 136 16.88 -11.01 -7.39
CA ARG A 136 17.89 -11.74 -6.61
C ARG A 136 17.36 -12.29 -5.27
N GLN A 137 16.21 -11.81 -4.80
CA GLN A 137 15.61 -12.25 -3.55
C GLN A 137 14.69 -13.45 -3.77
N ARG A 138 15.27 -14.65 -3.76
CA ARG A 138 14.59 -15.94 -4.06
C ARG A 138 13.36 -16.27 -3.20
N SER A 139 13.15 -15.59 -2.07
CA SER A 139 12.01 -15.81 -1.15
C SER A 139 10.90 -14.75 -1.26
N GLU A 140 11.18 -13.59 -1.86
CA GLU A 140 10.22 -12.50 -1.96
C GLU A 140 9.26 -12.71 -3.13
N ARG A 141 8.01 -12.26 -2.94
CA ARG A 141 7.01 -12.20 -4.01
C ARG A 141 6.98 -10.80 -4.60
N ILE A 142 7.02 -10.71 -5.92
CA ILE A 142 7.01 -9.41 -6.61
C ILE A 142 5.66 -9.22 -7.27
N VAL A 143 5.04 -8.06 -7.08
CA VAL A 143 3.81 -7.66 -7.76
C VAL A 143 4.15 -6.49 -8.67
N TRP A 144 4.06 -6.73 -9.97
CA TRP A 144 4.32 -5.73 -10.99
C TRP A 144 3.06 -4.91 -11.27
N ILE A 145 3.21 -3.59 -11.34
CA ILE A 145 2.20 -2.65 -11.82
C ILE A 145 2.72 -1.94 -13.06
N SER A 146 1.80 -1.50 -13.93
CA SER A 146 2.12 -0.75 -15.15
C SER A 146 1.03 0.30 -15.41
N GLU A 147 1.38 1.36 -16.12
CA GLU A 147 0.47 2.30 -16.77
C GLU A 147 -0.46 1.61 -17.76
N SER A 148 0.03 0.57 -18.43
CA SER A 148 -0.79 -0.24 -19.31
C SER A 148 -1.79 -1.04 -18.47
N SER A 149 -3.08 -0.79 -18.68
CA SER A 149 -4.17 -1.55 -18.06
C SER A 149 -4.31 -2.98 -18.61
N CYS A 150 -3.50 -3.33 -19.61
CA CYS A 150 -3.48 -4.63 -20.24
C CYS A 150 -2.34 -5.47 -19.68
N ALA A 151 -2.64 -6.68 -19.21
CA ALA A 151 -1.60 -7.68 -19.03
C ALA A 151 -0.91 -7.92 -20.39
N PRO A 152 0.44 -7.95 -20.45
CA PRO A 152 1.13 -8.25 -21.70
C PRO A 152 0.63 -9.58 -22.29
N GLU A 153 0.31 -9.62 -23.59
CA GLU A 153 -0.35 -10.76 -24.26
C GLU A 153 0.40 -12.10 -24.11
N ARG A 154 1.68 -12.07 -23.71
CA ARG A 154 2.51 -13.24 -23.39
C ARG A 154 3.26 -13.06 -22.08
N LEU A 155 2.54 -12.69 -21.01
CA LEU A 155 3.17 -12.51 -19.71
C LEU A 155 3.51 -13.86 -19.07
N VAL A 156 4.70 -14.39 -19.37
CA VAL A 156 5.28 -15.51 -18.62
C VAL A 156 5.99 -14.95 -17.40
N LEU A 157 5.29 -14.95 -16.26
CA LEU A 157 5.88 -14.52 -14.99
C LEU A 157 6.73 -15.64 -14.39
N PRO A 158 7.98 -15.36 -13.97
CA PRO A 158 8.74 -16.30 -13.17
C PRO A 158 7.98 -16.65 -11.87
N PRO A 159 8.28 -17.80 -11.24
CA PRO A 159 7.65 -18.18 -9.99
C PRO A 159 7.75 -17.06 -8.94
N LYS A 160 6.68 -16.91 -8.15
CA LYS A 160 6.53 -15.86 -7.11
C LYS A 160 6.41 -14.43 -7.65
N GLN A 161 6.23 -14.26 -8.95
CA GLN A 161 5.88 -12.97 -9.53
C GLN A 161 4.41 -12.93 -9.92
N PHE A 162 3.81 -11.77 -9.74
CA PHE A 162 2.42 -11.47 -10.02
C PHE A 162 2.34 -10.19 -10.82
N PHE A 163 1.29 -10.02 -11.60
CA PHE A 163 0.98 -8.77 -12.28
C PHE A 163 -0.37 -8.27 -11.83
N ALA A 164 -0.44 -7.00 -11.47
CA ALA A 164 -1.66 -6.30 -11.07
C ALA A 164 -2.04 -5.34 -12.20
N ALA A 165 -3.00 -5.77 -13.04
CA ALA A 165 -3.51 -4.95 -14.14
C ALA A 165 -4.59 -4.00 -13.61
N ARG A 166 -4.38 -2.70 -13.79
CA ARG A 166 -5.36 -1.68 -13.40
C ARG A 166 -6.60 -1.73 -14.30
N GLN A 167 -7.77 -1.72 -13.69
CA GLN A 167 -9.07 -1.71 -14.36
C GLN A 167 -9.63 -0.29 -14.49
N ASN A 168 -10.67 -0.11 -15.30
CA ASN A 168 -11.28 1.21 -15.57
C ASN A 168 -11.90 1.87 -14.33
N ASP A 169 -12.33 1.08 -13.35
CA ASP A 169 -12.87 1.54 -12.07
C ASP A 169 -11.79 1.83 -11.01
N GLY A 170 -10.51 1.56 -11.34
CA GLY A 170 -9.35 1.80 -10.47
C GLY A 170 -8.95 0.63 -9.59
N SER A 171 -9.66 -0.51 -9.61
CA SER A 171 -9.18 -1.74 -8.93
C SER A 171 -8.18 -2.51 -9.78
N HIS A 172 -7.51 -3.50 -9.19
CA HIS A 172 -6.54 -4.33 -9.89
C HIS A 172 -7.01 -5.77 -10.02
N ARG A 173 -6.80 -6.34 -11.21
CA ARG A 173 -6.90 -7.77 -11.45
C ARG A 173 -5.49 -8.39 -11.36
N PHE A 174 -5.37 -9.43 -10.55
CA PHE A 174 -4.10 -10.11 -10.29
C PHE A 174 -3.95 -11.34 -11.20
N TYR A 175 -2.78 -11.48 -11.81
CA TYR A 175 -2.39 -12.63 -12.63
C TYR A 175 -1.13 -13.27 -12.04
N SER A 176 -1.09 -14.60 -11.99
CA SER A 176 0.08 -15.38 -11.62
C SER A 176 0.62 -16.14 -12.83
N GLY A 177 1.90 -16.48 -12.82
CA GLY A 177 2.51 -17.30 -13.87
C GLY A 177 2.07 -18.78 -13.88
N ASP A 178 1.18 -19.18 -12.98
CA ASP A 178 0.72 -20.57 -12.81
C ASP A 178 -0.62 -20.85 -13.53
N ASP A 179 -1.23 -19.88 -14.21
CA ASP A 179 -2.48 -20.05 -15.00
C ASP A 179 -2.19 -20.48 -16.45
N SER A 180 -1.43 -21.57 -16.65
CA SER A 180 -1.20 -22.23 -17.95
C SER A 180 -1.36 -23.74 -17.87
#